data_AF-A0A7W1IZM7-F1
#
_entry.id   AF-A0A7W1IZM7-F1
#
_cell.length_a   1.000
_cell.length_b   1.000
_cell.length_c   1.000
_cell.angle_alpha   90.00
_cell.angle_beta   90.00
_cell.angle_gamma   90.00
#
_symmetry.space_group_name_H-M   'P 1'
#
loop_
_entity.id
_entity.type
_entity.pdbx_description
1 polymer ?
#
loop_
_entity_poly.entity_id
_entity_poly.type
_entity_poly.pdbx_seq_one_letter_code
_entity_poly.pdbx_strand_id
1 'polypeptide(L)'
;MPTNTASRPKLSKAPISLTLCQVRFSNIRKMGDYISKVQDNLAKAGYELDLSDKVQEFTLTPEGPQAQTIDRWEFADLKRIRSCVITQQFAVFQTTAYDTFESFAPEMLRVMDAIVQAGAKPIITRVGLRYTDAIILAAGKSLDFYLHKSLLGVSSPVLRNALIAHNTIAETAHGRMLVRIMQNQQRLMVPIELGQLNLLLQCKAPNDNSVITLLDFDHFKEWPTDAAPYQHESLKTLIWDLKNGIYDVFNAFVTPEAIEEWK
;
A
#
# COMPACT_ATOMS: atom_id res chain seq x y z
N MET A 1 -9.31 -3.03 28.70
CA MET A 1 -9.11 -4.28 27.94
C MET A 1 -9.91 -4.18 26.65
N PRO A 2 -9.26 -4.18 25.48
CA PRO A 2 -9.78 -4.91 24.35
C PRO A 2 -8.79 -6.03 24.03
N THR A 3 -9.14 -7.22 24.50
CA THR A 3 -8.64 -8.50 24.00
C THR A 3 -9.40 -8.82 22.72
N ASN A 4 -8.78 -8.55 21.57
CA ASN A 4 -8.81 -9.46 20.42
C ASN A 4 -7.76 -8.93 19.45
N THR A 5 -6.65 -9.64 19.28
CA THR A 5 -5.79 -9.43 18.11
C THR A 5 -6.60 -9.86 16.91
N ALA A 6 -7.39 -8.95 16.35
CA ALA A 6 -8.08 -9.17 15.10
C ALA A 6 -7.00 -9.50 14.08
N SER A 7 -6.91 -10.77 13.71
CA SER A 7 -6.19 -11.20 12.53
C SER A 7 -7.25 -11.38 11.47
N ARG A 8 -7.08 -10.75 10.31
CA ARG A 8 -7.79 -11.15 9.10
C ARG A 8 -7.44 -12.63 8.92
N PRO A 9 -8.39 -13.57 9.03
CA PRO A 9 -8.09 -14.98 8.78
C PRO A 9 -7.43 -15.06 7.40
N LYS A 10 -6.49 -16.00 7.22
CA LYS A 10 -5.91 -16.20 5.89
C LYS A 10 -7.05 -16.64 4.96
N LEU A 11 -7.43 -15.74 4.06
CA LEU A 11 -8.49 -15.95 3.08
C LEU A 11 -7.83 -16.54 1.83
N SER A 12 -8.17 -17.77 1.44
CA SER A 12 -7.54 -18.43 0.28
C SER A 12 -7.85 -17.71 -1.03
N LYS A 13 -8.93 -16.93 -1.06
CA LYS A 13 -9.37 -16.10 -2.19
C LYS A 13 -9.50 -14.63 -1.77
N ALA A 14 -8.60 -14.16 -0.91
CA ALA A 14 -8.57 -12.76 -0.50
C ALA A 14 -8.58 -11.84 -1.75
N PRO A 15 -9.38 -10.77 -1.77
CA PRO A 15 -9.38 -9.82 -2.88
C PRO A 15 -8.13 -8.91 -2.91
N ILE A 16 -7.14 -9.13 -2.03
CA ILE A 16 -5.96 -8.27 -1.94
C ILE A 16 -5.21 -8.29 -3.28
N SER A 17 -5.12 -7.13 -3.92
CA SER A 17 -4.38 -6.95 -5.17
C SER A 17 -3.00 -6.33 -4.95
N LEU A 18 -2.85 -5.57 -3.87
CA LEU A 18 -1.60 -4.92 -3.50
C LEU A 18 -1.52 -4.67 -2.00
N THR A 19 -0.34 -4.86 -1.43
CA THR A 19 0.00 -4.38 -0.09
C THR A 19 1.33 -3.65 -0.15
N LEU A 20 1.41 -2.48 0.46
CA LEU A 20 2.66 -1.72 0.55
C LEU A 20 2.84 -1.07 1.92
N CYS A 21 4.09 -0.91 2.33
CA CYS A 21 4.48 -0.12 3.47
C CYS A 21 5.46 0.95 2.99
N GLN A 22 5.23 2.19 3.39
CA GLN A 22 6.09 3.33 3.08
C GLN A 22 6.67 3.89 4.36
N VAL A 23 7.98 4.09 4.36
CA VAL A 23 8.70 4.85 5.38
C VAL A 23 9.28 6.09 4.71
N ARG A 24 8.77 7.27 5.09
CA ARG A 24 9.38 8.54 4.70
C ARG A 24 10.38 8.98 5.74
N PHE A 25 11.45 9.59 5.26
CA PHE A 25 12.50 10.15 6.08
C PHE A 25 12.92 11.53 5.57
N SER A 26 13.62 12.28 6.42
CA SER A 26 14.26 13.54 6.03
C SER A 26 15.21 13.31 4.86
N ASN A 27 15.27 14.28 3.94
CA ASN A 27 16.00 14.13 2.68
C ASN A 27 17.48 13.73 2.89
N ILE A 28 17.85 12.54 2.39
CA ILE A 28 19.22 12.02 2.39
C ILE A 28 19.84 12.34 1.03
N ARG A 29 20.43 13.54 0.91
CA ARG A 29 21.01 14.04 -0.35
C ARG A 29 22.07 13.11 -0.96
N LYS A 30 22.77 12.36 -0.13
CA LYS A 30 23.81 11.40 -0.53
C LYS A 30 23.27 9.97 -0.70
N MET A 31 21.96 9.78 -0.88
CA MET A 31 21.38 8.44 -1.00
C MET A 31 22.09 7.62 -2.08
N GLY A 32 22.39 8.23 -3.24
CA GLY A 32 23.10 7.57 -4.34
C GLY A 32 24.44 6.92 -3.94
N ASP A 33 25.19 7.52 -3.01
CA ASP A 33 26.47 6.98 -2.51
C ASP A 33 26.28 5.65 -1.74
N TYR A 34 25.07 5.39 -1.22
CA TYR A 34 24.74 4.21 -0.45
C TYR A 34 24.09 3.10 -1.28
N ILE A 35 23.49 3.44 -2.43
CA ILE A 35 22.61 2.52 -3.18
C ILE A 35 23.30 1.23 -3.60
N SER A 36 24.55 1.27 -4.06
CA SER A 36 25.25 0.04 -4.45
C SER A 36 25.36 -0.97 -3.30
N LYS A 37 25.62 -0.51 -2.07
CA LYS A 37 25.65 -1.39 -0.88
C LYS A 37 24.25 -1.86 -0.49
N VAL A 38 23.24 -1.01 -0.65
CA VAL A 38 21.84 -1.39 -0.41
C VAL A 38 21.42 -2.48 -1.40
N GLN A 39 21.74 -2.32 -2.68
CA GLN A 39 21.50 -3.30 -3.73
C GLN A 39 22.15 -4.65 -3.39
N ASP A 40 23.44 -4.67 -3.01
CA ASP A 40 24.13 -5.91 -2.63
C ASP A 40 23.43 -6.64 -1.47
N ASN A 41 22.93 -5.90 -0.48
CA ASN A 41 22.21 -6.46 0.66
C ASN A 41 20.81 -6.97 0.28
N LEU A 42 20.09 -6.24 -0.57
CA LEU A 42 18.77 -6.63 -1.06
C LEU A 42 18.84 -7.82 -2.03
N ALA A 43 19.87 -7.91 -2.86
CA ALA A 43 20.10 -9.05 -3.75
C ALA A 43 20.26 -10.35 -2.95
N LYS A 44 21.04 -10.33 -1.85
CA LYS A 44 21.16 -11.48 -0.93
C LYS A 44 19.83 -11.88 -0.29
N ALA A 45 18.85 -10.98 -0.26
CA ALA A 45 17.51 -11.21 0.26
C ALA A 45 16.49 -11.59 -0.83
N GLY A 46 16.93 -11.80 -2.08
CA GLY A 46 16.09 -12.23 -3.20
C GLY A 46 15.51 -11.10 -4.05
N TYR A 47 16.00 -9.86 -3.92
CA TYR A 47 15.63 -8.73 -4.78
C TYR A 47 16.73 -8.49 -5.82
N GLU A 48 16.80 -9.36 -6.81
CA GLU A 48 17.92 -9.45 -7.75
C GLU A 48 17.76 -8.59 -9.00
N LEU A 49 16.52 -8.20 -9.35
CA LEU A 49 16.25 -7.37 -10.52
C LEU A 49 16.41 -5.89 -10.18
N ASP A 50 17.18 -5.18 -10.99
CA ASP A 50 17.27 -3.72 -10.96
C ASP A 50 16.32 -3.12 -11.99
N LEU A 51 15.29 -2.43 -11.51
CA LEU A 51 14.26 -1.73 -12.29
C LEU A 51 14.33 -0.21 -12.05
N SER A 52 15.50 0.29 -11.64
CA SER A 52 15.73 1.69 -11.34
C SER A 52 15.52 2.58 -12.57
N ASP A 53 14.95 3.75 -12.33
CA ASP A 53 14.68 4.75 -13.36
C ASP A 53 14.75 6.17 -12.77
N LYS A 54 14.66 7.17 -13.64
CA LYS A 54 14.48 8.57 -13.25
C LYS A 54 13.04 8.97 -13.47
N VAL A 55 12.38 9.44 -12.42
CA VAL A 55 10.99 9.89 -12.51
C VAL A 55 10.89 11.41 -12.35
N GLN A 56 9.94 12.02 -13.04
CA GLN A 56 9.63 13.43 -12.88
C GLN A 56 8.62 13.60 -11.74
N GLU A 57 9.00 14.38 -10.73
CA GLU A 57 8.10 14.84 -9.68
C GLU A 57 7.67 16.27 -9.98
N PHE A 58 6.36 16.49 -9.98
CA PHE A 58 5.78 17.81 -10.20
C PHE A 58 5.35 18.40 -8.86
N THR A 59 5.92 19.55 -8.50
CA THR A 59 5.48 20.34 -7.35
C THR A 59 4.70 21.54 -7.85
N LEU A 60 3.49 21.73 -7.34
CA LEU A 60 2.71 22.94 -7.58
C LEU A 60 3.25 24.06 -6.69
N THR A 61 3.87 25.07 -7.29
CA THR A 61 4.31 26.28 -6.59
C THR A 61 3.42 27.47 -7.00
N PRO A 62 3.44 28.59 -6.26
CA PRO A 62 2.73 29.81 -6.65
C PRO A 62 3.12 30.34 -8.05
N GLU A 63 4.31 29.97 -8.54
CA GLU A 63 4.86 30.40 -9.84
C GLU A 63 4.49 29.43 -10.98
N GLY A 64 3.87 28.30 -10.65
CA GLY A 64 3.45 27.27 -11.59
C GLY A 64 3.97 25.87 -11.23
N PRO A 65 3.67 24.84 -12.04
CA PRO A 65 4.20 23.50 -11.84
C PRO A 65 5.71 23.49 -12.10
N GLN A 66 6.51 23.10 -11.11
CA GLN A 66 7.93 22.83 -11.28
C GLN A 66 8.16 21.33 -11.36
N ALA A 67 8.89 20.90 -12.39
CA ALA A 67 9.30 19.51 -12.55
C ALA A 67 10.73 19.32 -12.02
N GLN A 68 10.92 18.35 -11.14
CA GLN A 68 12.24 17.90 -10.72
C GLN A 68 12.42 16.43 -11.11
N THR A 69 13.61 16.09 -11.62
CA THR A 69 13.95 14.69 -11.88
C THR A 69 14.53 14.11 -10.61
N ILE A 70 13.91 13.04 -10.10
CA ILE A 70 14.39 12.31 -8.93
C ILE A 70 14.86 10.93 -9.34
N ASP A 71 15.99 10.51 -8.78
CA ASP A 71 16.45 9.13 -8.90
C ASP A 71 15.50 8.22 -8.09
N ARG A 72 15.03 7.16 -8.76
CA ARG A 72 14.14 6.17 -8.17
C ARG A 72 14.77 4.80 -8.37
N TRP A 73 15.30 4.24 -7.29
CA TRP A 73 15.88 2.91 -7.30
C TRP A 73 14.82 1.88 -6.97
N GLU A 74 14.63 0.88 -7.83
CA GLU A 74 13.67 -0.19 -7.59
C GLU A 74 14.33 -1.55 -7.74
N PHE A 75 14.27 -2.35 -6.68
CA PHE A 75 14.81 -3.71 -6.66
C PHE A 75 13.68 -4.70 -6.48
N ALA A 76 13.55 -5.67 -7.39
CA ALA A 76 12.45 -6.62 -7.42
C ALA A 76 12.94 -8.07 -7.36
N ASP A 77 12.06 -8.97 -6.92
CA ASP A 77 12.31 -10.40 -7.07
C ASP A 77 12.17 -10.85 -8.52
N LEU A 78 12.76 -12.00 -8.89
CA LEU A 78 12.72 -12.52 -10.27
C LEU A 78 11.29 -12.73 -10.79
N LYS A 79 10.35 -13.00 -9.88
CA LYS A 79 8.93 -13.18 -10.21
C LYS A 79 8.19 -11.87 -10.42
N ARG A 80 8.81 -10.73 -10.08
CA ARG A 80 8.21 -9.38 -10.09
C ARG A 80 6.90 -9.35 -9.31
N ILE A 81 6.85 -10.00 -8.16
CA ILE A 81 5.68 -9.97 -7.26
C ILE A 81 5.96 -9.20 -5.98
N ARG A 82 7.24 -8.93 -5.70
CA ARG A 82 7.71 -8.09 -4.59
C ARG A 82 8.76 -7.11 -5.09
N SER A 83 8.69 -5.86 -4.65
CA SER A 83 9.76 -4.91 -4.89
C SER A 83 9.95 -3.93 -3.75
N CYS A 84 11.14 -3.35 -3.72
CA CYS A 84 11.56 -2.30 -2.82
C CYS A 84 11.88 -1.07 -3.65
N VAL A 85 11.21 0.06 -3.39
CA VAL A 85 11.48 1.35 -4.06
C VAL A 85 12.16 2.26 -3.06
N ILE A 86 13.27 2.88 -3.45
CA ILE A 86 14.05 3.79 -2.62
C ILE A 86 14.26 5.08 -3.39
N THR A 87 14.09 6.20 -2.68
CA THR A 87 14.43 7.55 -3.15
C THR A 87 15.26 8.25 -2.08
N GLN A 88 15.58 9.52 -2.29
CA GLN A 88 16.25 10.33 -1.28
C GLN A 88 15.36 10.65 -0.05
N GLN A 89 14.04 10.42 -0.13
CA GLN A 89 13.09 10.83 0.91
C GLN A 89 12.20 9.70 1.42
N PHE A 90 12.15 8.55 0.76
CA PHE A 90 11.36 7.43 1.24
C PHE A 90 11.90 6.08 0.78
N ALA A 91 11.49 5.05 1.49
CA ALA A 91 11.56 3.66 1.07
C ALA A 91 10.16 3.06 1.09
N VAL A 92 9.86 2.19 0.13
CA VAL A 92 8.62 1.43 0.03
C VAL A 92 8.97 -0.04 -0.14
N PHE A 93 8.34 -0.90 0.64
CA PHE A 93 8.20 -2.31 0.29
C PHE A 93 6.78 -2.55 -0.22
N GLN A 94 6.63 -3.27 -1.34
CA GLN A 94 5.34 -3.58 -1.95
C GLN A 94 5.28 -5.00 -2.50
N THR A 95 4.09 -5.61 -2.45
CA THR A 95 3.82 -6.95 -2.96
C THR A 95 2.43 -7.07 -3.58
N THR A 96 2.34 -7.79 -4.70
CA THR A 96 1.07 -8.23 -5.31
C THR A 96 0.71 -9.67 -4.92
N ALA A 97 1.60 -10.34 -4.18
CA ALA A 97 1.45 -11.70 -3.68
C ALA A 97 1.49 -11.70 -2.14
N TYR A 98 0.58 -10.93 -1.54
CA TYR A 98 0.45 -10.88 -0.08
C TYR A 98 0.02 -12.25 0.47
N ASP A 99 0.72 -12.74 1.50
CA ASP A 99 0.39 -13.99 2.18
C ASP A 99 -0.09 -13.73 3.61
N THR A 100 0.83 -13.30 4.47
CA THR A 100 0.54 -12.99 5.88
C THR A 100 1.25 -11.71 6.30
N PHE A 101 0.77 -11.10 7.38
CA PHE A 101 1.42 -9.89 7.89
C PHE A 101 2.78 -10.21 8.53
N GLU A 102 2.88 -11.39 9.14
CA GLU A 102 4.07 -11.93 9.78
C GLU A 102 5.21 -12.16 8.79
N SER A 103 4.89 -12.47 7.53
CA SER A 103 5.88 -12.55 6.45
C SER A 103 6.10 -11.20 5.76
N PHE A 104 5.11 -10.30 5.76
CA PHE A 104 5.19 -8.98 5.13
C PHE A 104 6.05 -7.97 5.92
N ALA A 105 5.78 -7.78 7.22
CA ALA A 105 6.45 -6.75 8.01
C ALA A 105 7.99 -6.88 8.06
N PRO A 106 8.57 -8.09 8.19
CA PRO A 106 10.02 -8.26 8.16
C PRO A 106 10.69 -7.80 6.87
N GLU A 107 9.98 -7.81 5.73
CA GLU A 107 10.52 -7.35 4.45
C GLU A 107 10.76 -5.84 4.47
N MET A 108 9.81 -5.05 4.99
CA MET A 108 10.01 -3.60 5.15
C MET A 108 11.15 -3.28 6.11
N LEU A 109 11.26 -4.02 7.22
CA LEU A 109 12.37 -3.86 8.17
C LEU A 109 13.72 -4.15 7.49
N ARG A 110 13.78 -5.19 6.67
CA ARG A 110 14.98 -5.54 5.90
C ARG A 110 15.41 -4.43 4.95
N VAL A 111 14.47 -3.76 4.29
CA VAL A 111 14.76 -2.61 3.43
C VAL A 111 15.40 -1.46 4.23
N MET A 112 14.82 -1.13 5.39
CA MET A 112 15.36 -0.06 6.24
C MET A 112 16.72 -0.43 6.84
N ASP A 113 16.89 -1.68 7.27
CA ASP A 113 18.16 -2.18 7.80
C ASP A 113 19.25 -2.16 6.72
N ALA A 114 18.94 -2.51 5.46
CA ALA A 114 19.90 -2.41 4.36
C ALA A 114 20.36 -0.96 4.13
N ILE A 115 19.46 0.01 4.20
CA ILE A 115 19.77 1.45 4.10
C ILE A 115 20.72 1.88 5.24
N VAL A 116 20.44 1.46 6.47
CA VAL A 116 21.27 1.82 7.63
C VAL A 116 22.65 1.14 7.58
N GLN A 117 22.69 -0.14 7.22
CA GLN A 117 23.95 -0.89 7.08
C GLN A 117 24.85 -0.34 5.97
N ALA A 118 24.27 0.27 4.93
CA ALA A 118 25.04 0.97 3.91
C ALA A 118 25.71 2.27 4.42
N GLY A 119 25.28 2.78 5.57
CA GLY A 119 25.85 3.95 6.25
C GLY A 119 24.89 5.14 6.38
N ALA A 120 23.67 5.05 5.83
CA ALA A 120 22.68 6.11 5.95
C ALA A 120 22.10 6.18 7.37
N LYS A 121 21.62 7.37 7.76
CA LYS A 121 21.02 7.62 9.07
C LYS A 121 19.64 8.27 8.89
N PRO A 122 18.62 7.50 8.46
CA PRO A 122 17.30 8.04 8.17
C PRO A 122 16.62 8.58 9.44
N ILE A 123 16.12 9.80 9.35
CA ILE A 123 15.25 10.44 10.35
C ILE A 123 13.82 10.29 9.87
N ILE A 124 13.03 9.44 10.52
CA ILE A 124 11.70 9.03 10.08
C ILE A 124 10.68 10.14 10.31
N THR A 125 9.91 10.48 9.27
CA THR A 125 8.88 11.53 9.28
C THR A 125 7.48 10.98 9.04
N ARG A 126 7.35 9.83 8.39
CA ARG A 126 6.07 9.12 8.17
C ARG A 126 6.29 7.62 8.09
N VAL A 127 5.36 6.86 8.65
CA VAL A 127 5.20 5.43 8.35
C VAL A 127 3.76 5.20 7.92
N GLY A 128 3.57 4.59 6.76
CA GLY A 128 2.26 4.24 6.23
C GLY A 128 2.19 2.78 5.82
N LEU A 129 1.03 2.19 5.99
CA LEU A 129 0.70 0.83 5.59
C LEU A 129 -0.58 0.88 4.77
N ARG A 130 -0.55 0.27 3.59
CA ARG A 130 -1.63 0.33 2.63
C ARG A 130 -2.03 -1.05 2.14
N TYR A 131 -3.32 -1.34 2.18
CA TYR A 131 -3.95 -2.54 1.61
C TYR A 131 -4.94 -2.11 0.55
N THR A 132 -4.82 -2.68 -0.64
CA THR A 132 -5.83 -2.54 -1.68
C THR A 132 -6.45 -3.89 -1.95
N ASP A 133 -7.77 -3.97 -1.75
CA ASP A 133 -8.61 -5.08 -2.16
C ASP A 133 -9.31 -4.72 -3.49
N ALA A 134 -9.26 -5.62 -4.47
CA ALA A 134 -9.97 -5.52 -5.74
C ALA A 134 -11.13 -6.52 -5.76
N ILE A 135 -12.33 -6.01 -5.55
CA ILE A 135 -13.56 -6.82 -5.48
C ILE A 135 -14.16 -6.93 -6.89
N ILE A 136 -14.26 -8.17 -7.35
CA ILE A 136 -14.95 -8.56 -8.58
C ILE A 136 -16.21 -9.32 -8.15
N LEU A 137 -17.37 -8.88 -8.62
CA LEU A 137 -18.65 -9.50 -8.26
C LEU A 137 -18.75 -10.89 -8.90
N ALA A 138 -19.06 -11.91 -8.09
CA ALA A 138 -19.44 -13.20 -8.63
C ALA A 138 -20.81 -13.11 -9.36
N ALA A 139 -21.04 -14.04 -10.29
CA ALA A 139 -22.27 -14.07 -11.07
C ALA A 139 -23.52 -14.07 -10.16
N GLY A 140 -24.45 -13.16 -10.43
CA GLY A 140 -25.70 -13.02 -9.67
C GLY A 140 -25.55 -12.32 -8.32
N LYS A 141 -24.34 -11.91 -7.91
CA LYS A 141 -24.12 -11.16 -6.67
C LYS A 141 -24.02 -9.66 -6.94
N SER A 142 -24.53 -8.89 -6.00
CA SER A 142 -24.48 -7.43 -5.98
C SER A 142 -23.42 -6.93 -5.00
N LEU A 143 -23.09 -5.65 -5.07
CA LEU A 143 -22.02 -5.07 -4.22
C LEU A 143 -22.36 -5.12 -2.72
N ASP A 144 -23.63 -5.04 -2.35
CA ASP A 144 -24.11 -5.17 -0.96
C ASP A 144 -23.95 -6.58 -0.39
N PHE A 145 -23.74 -7.60 -1.23
CA PHE A 145 -23.26 -8.90 -0.76
C PHE A 145 -21.87 -8.79 -0.15
N TYR A 146 -21.03 -7.87 -0.64
CA TYR A 146 -19.62 -7.75 -0.27
C TYR A 146 -19.34 -6.65 0.75
N LEU A 147 -20.01 -5.51 0.61
CA LEU A 147 -19.72 -4.30 1.34
C LEU A 147 -20.91 -3.84 2.17
N HIS A 148 -20.61 -3.31 3.34
CA HIS A 148 -21.60 -2.65 4.18
C HIS A 148 -22.28 -1.49 3.44
N LYS A 149 -23.58 -1.29 3.70
CA LYS A 149 -24.44 -0.31 3.01
C LYS A 149 -23.89 1.12 2.96
N SER A 150 -23.08 1.52 3.96
CA SER A 150 -22.46 2.84 4.01
C SER A 150 -21.46 3.11 2.89
N LEU A 151 -21.03 2.06 2.18
CA LEU A 151 -20.00 2.11 1.14
C LEU A 151 -20.58 2.05 -0.28
N LEU A 152 -21.91 1.91 -0.41
CA LEU A 152 -22.58 1.69 -1.71
C LEU A 152 -22.89 2.98 -2.48
N GLY A 153 -22.51 4.13 -1.94
CA GLY A 153 -22.76 5.44 -2.57
C GLY A 153 -24.25 5.79 -2.65
N VAL A 154 -24.57 6.72 -3.56
CA VAL A 154 -25.94 7.23 -3.77
C VAL A 154 -26.62 6.43 -4.88
N SER A 155 -27.81 5.89 -4.58
CA SER A 155 -28.70 5.31 -5.59
C SER A 155 -29.75 6.33 -6.03
N SER A 156 -29.84 6.58 -7.34
CA SER A 156 -30.82 7.53 -7.90
C SER A 156 -31.22 7.13 -9.31
N PRO A 157 -32.52 7.16 -9.67
CA PRO A 157 -33.00 6.76 -10.99
C PRO A 157 -32.55 7.68 -12.13
N VAL A 158 -32.08 8.89 -11.82
CA VAL A 158 -31.57 9.83 -12.83
C VAL A 158 -30.08 9.63 -13.14
N LEU A 159 -29.36 8.86 -12.31
CA LEU A 159 -27.94 8.57 -12.52
C LEU A 159 -27.81 7.29 -13.38
N ARG A 160 -27.25 7.43 -14.58
CA ARG A 160 -27.00 6.31 -15.50
C ARG A 160 -25.52 5.97 -15.52
N ASN A 161 -25.19 4.67 -15.50
CA ASN A 161 -23.81 4.16 -15.53
C ASN A 161 -22.89 4.82 -14.47
N ALA A 162 -23.45 5.15 -13.30
CA ALA A 162 -22.69 5.77 -12.24
C ALA A 162 -21.68 4.78 -11.66
N LEU A 163 -20.45 5.26 -11.46
CA LEU A 163 -19.41 4.55 -10.73
C LEU A 163 -19.25 5.23 -9.36
N ILE A 164 -19.11 4.42 -8.31
CA ILE A 164 -18.91 4.90 -6.95
C ILE A 164 -17.45 5.31 -6.77
N ALA A 165 -17.22 6.55 -6.33
CA ALA A 165 -15.92 7.03 -5.92
C ALA A 165 -16.07 7.96 -4.70
N HIS A 166 -15.50 7.57 -3.55
CA HIS A 166 -15.46 8.42 -2.36
C HIS A 166 -14.33 8.04 -1.40
N ASN A 167 -13.96 9.02 -0.58
CA ASN A 167 -12.84 8.94 0.35
C ASN A 167 -13.32 9.34 1.76
N THR A 168 -12.88 8.58 2.77
CA THR A 168 -13.12 8.87 4.18
C THR A 168 -11.78 9.00 4.89
N ILE A 169 -11.57 10.11 5.61
CA ILE A 169 -10.39 10.34 6.46
C ILE A 169 -10.84 10.30 7.91
N ALA A 170 -10.13 9.53 8.73
CA ALA A 170 -10.41 9.41 10.16
C ALA A 170 -9.11 9.43 10.98
N GLU A 171 -9.20 9.94 12.20
CA GLU A 171 -8.16 9.76 13.21
C GLU A 171 -8.27 8.36 13.83
N THR A 172 -7.13 7.81 14.22
CA THR A 172 -7.05 6.53 14.94
C THR A 172 -6.13 6.69 16.15
N ALA A 173 -6.13 5.70 17.05
CA ALA A 173 -5.19 5.69 18.18
C ALA A 173 -3.71 5.75 17.77
N HIS A 174 -3.38 5.35 16.53
CA HIS A 174 -2.01 5.22 16.04
C HIS A 174 -1.72 6.09 14.81
N GLY A 175 -2.57 7.07 14.47
CA GLY A 175 -2.34 7.98 13.36
C GLY A 175 -3.64 8.37 12.65
N ARG A 176 -3.64 8.28 11.32
CA ARG A 176 -4.79 8.59 10.45
C ARG A 176 -5.04 7.44 9.49
N MET A 177 -6.31 7.13 9.28
CA MET A 177 -6.78 6.17 8.29
C MET A 177 -7.43 6.93 7.14
N LEU A 178 -7.06 6.58 5.92
CA LEU A 178 -7.76 6.97 4.71
C LEU A 178 -8.35 5.72 4.08
N VAL A 179 -9.67 5.68 3.98
CA VAL A 179 -10.39 4.63 3.26
C VAL A 179 -10.91 5.20 1.94
N ARG A 180 -10.60 4.55 0.83
CA ARG A 180 -11.06 4.97 -0.50
C ARG A 180 -11.83 3.82 -1.14
N ILE A 181 -12.95 4.16 -1.76
CA ILE A 181 -13.70 3.26 -2.62
C ILE A 181 -13.72 3.86 -4.01
N MET A 182 -13.30 3.07 -5.00
CA MET A 182 -13.24 3.50 -6.38
C MET A 182 -13.69 2.38 -7.31
N GLN A 183 -14.74 2.63 -8.08
CA GLN A 183 -15.18 1.74 -9.14
C GLN A 183 -14.58 2.13 -10.47
N ASN A 184 -14.19 1.13 -11.25
CA ASN A 184 -13.65 1.31 -12.59
C ASN A 184 -14.10 0.21 -13.55
N GLN A 185 -14.14 0.52 -14.85
CA GLN A 185 -14.37 -0.43 -15.94
C GLN A 185 -13.13 -0.56 -16.85
N GLN A 186 -12.03 0.07 -16.45
CA GLN A 186 -10.75 0.08 -17.16
C GLN A 186 -9.88 -1.13 -16.80
N ARG A 187 -10.44 -2.10 -16.05
CA ARG A 187 -9.76 -3.33 -15.60
C ARG A 187 -8.57 -3.04 -14.67
N LEU A 188 -8.61 -1.91 -13.95
CA LEU A 188 -7.61 -1.56 -12.97
C LEU A 188 -7.86 -2.35 -11.68
N MET A 189 -6.88 -3.17 -11.30
CA MET A 189 -6.89 -3.94 -10.05
C MET A 189 -6.19 -3.19 -8.91
N VAL A 190 -5.55 -2.07 -9.20
CA VAL A 190 -4.84 -1.23 -8.23
C VAL A 190 -5.19 0.24 -8.49
N PRO A 191 -5.07 1.12 -7.47
CA PRO A 191 -5.32 2.55 -7.60
C PRO A 191 -4.43 3.18 -8.68
N ILE A 192 -5.02 4.03 -9.54
CA ILE A 192 -4.35 4.58 -10.71
C ILE A 192 -3.16 5.49 -10.35
N GLU A 193 -3.20 6.13 -9.18
CA GLU A 193 -2.16 7.02 -8.70
C GLU A 193 -0.87 6.28 -8.30
N LEU A 194 -0.91 4.95 -8.19
CA LEU A 194 0.29 4.14 -8.04
C LEU A 194 1.11 4.03 -9.34
N GLY A 195 0.59 4.58 -10.45
CA GLY A 195 1.27 4.67 -11.72
C GLY A 195 1.54 3.30 -12.34
N GLN A 196 2.60 3.21 -13.15
CA GLN A 196 3.04 1.96 -13.74
C GLN A 196 3.73 1.10 -12.68
N LEU A 197 2.97 0.20 -12.07
CA LEU A 197 3.50 -0.79 -11.15
C LEU A 197 4.43 -1.74 -11.91
N ASN A 198 5.69 -1.82 -11.49
CA ASN A 198 6.67 -2.75 -12.05
C ASN A 198 6.47 -4.21 -11.59
N LEU A 199 5.39 -4.49 -10.87
CA LEU A 199 5.01 -5.83 -10.41
C LEU A 199 3.92 -6.45 -11.28
N LEU A 200 3.98 -7.76 -11.40
CA LEU A 200 2.96 -8.60 -12.02
C LEU A 200 1.86 -8.88 -11.00
N LEU A 201 0.64 -8.42 -11.30
CA LEU A 201 -0.53 -8.69 -10.49
C LEU A 201 -0.83 -10.20 -10.48
N GLN A 202 -1.10 -10.74 -9.28
CA GLN A 202 -1.48 -12.14 -9.13
C GLN A 202 -2.96 -12.37 -9.39
N CYS A 203 -3.79 -11.37 -9.13
CA CYS A 203 -5.19 -11.35 -9.51
C CYS A 203 -5.34 -10.84 -10.96
N LYS A 204 -6.18 -11.52 -11.74
CA LYS A 204 -6.50 -11.12 -13.12
C LYS A 204 -7.82 -10.40 -13.14
N ALA A 205 -7.85 -9.24 -13.79
CA ALA A 205 -9.10 -8.58 -14.12
C ALA A 205 -9.92 -9.47 -15.09
N PRO A 206 -11.27 -9.42 -15.01
CA PRO A 206 -12.12 -10.05 -16.01
C PRO A 206 -11.84 -9.54 -17.43
N ASN A 207 -12.08 -10.40 -18.43
CA ASN A 207 -11.92 -10.06 -19.85
C ASN A 207 -13.16 -9.36 -20.46
N ASP A 208 -14.00 -8.79 -19.62
CA ASP A 208 -15.22 -8.07 -19.99
C ASP A 208 -15.24 -6.66 -19.39
N ASN A 209 -16.36 -5.95 -19.54
CA ASN A 209 -16.55 -4.59 -18.99
C ASN A 209 -17.13 -4.61 -17.57
N SER A 210 -16.89 -5.68 -16.80
CA SER A 210 -17.32 -5.77 -15.40
C SER A 210 -16.77 -4.60 -14.59
N VAL A 211 -17.60 -4.09 -13.69
CA VAL A 211 -17.18 -3.08 -12.72
C VAL A 211 -16.30 -3.75 -11.68
N ILE A 212 -15.11 -3.20 -11.48
CA ILE A 212 -14.18 -3.59 -10.41
C ILE A 212 -14.28 -2.54 -9.32
N THR A 213 -14.49 -2.98 -8.08
CA THR A 213 -14.53 -2.08 -6.92
C THR A 213 -13.23 -2.22 -6.15
N LEU A 214 -12.43 -1.15 -6.13
CA LEU A 214 -11.23 -1.06 -5.30
C LEU A 214 -11.65 -0.55 -3.91
N LEU A 215 -11.31 -1.32 -2.89
CA LEU A 215 -11.41 -0.93 -1.48
C LEU A 215 -10.00 -0.77 -0.94
N ASP A 216 -9.63 0.45 -0.62
CA ASP A 216 -8.25 0.83 -0.33
C ASP A 216 -8.14 1.46 1.05
N PHE A 217 -7.26 0.92 1.87
CA PHE A 217 -6.99 1.37 3.24
C PHE A 217 -5.56 1.87 3.30
N ASP A 218 -5.34 3.13 3.69
CA ASP A 218 -4.03 3.73 3.92
C ASP A 218 -3.99 4.25 5.35
N HIS A 219 -3.36 3.48 6.25
CA HIS A 219 -3.19 3.83 7.65
C HIS A 219 -1.77 4.30 7.88
N PHE A 220 -1.60 5.51 8.39
CA PHE A 220 -0.28 6.09 8.55
C PHE A 220 -0.16 6.98 9.79
N LYS A 221 1.07 7.11 10.26
CA LYS A 221 1.47 8.07 11.30
C LYS A 221 2.52 9.02 10.74
N GLU A 222 2.40 10.29 11.07
CA GLU A 222 3.32 11.35 10.65
C GLU A 222 3.83 12.13 11.86
N TRP A 223 5.09 12.55 11.79
CA TRP A 223 5.74 13.37 12.81
C TRP A 223 6.44 14.54 12.12
N PRO A 224 5.69 15.60 11.74
CA PRO A 224 6.27 16.75 11.06
C PRO A 224 7.27 17.52 11.94
N THR A 225 7.08 17.49 13.27
CA THR A 225 7.91 18.22 14.25
C THR A 225 8.72 17.30 15.16
N ASP A 226 8.25 16.07 15.39
CA ASP A 226 8.84 15.11 16.34
C ASP A 226 9.51 13.92 15.64
N ALA A 227 10.12 14.19 14.48
CA ALA A 227 10.79 13.18 13.69
C ALA A 227 11.98 12.56 14.46
N ALA A 228 12.13 11.25 14.39
CA ALA A 228 13.13 10.51 15.17
C ALA A 228 14.01 9.64 14.27
N PRO A 229 15.27 9.36 14.67
CA PRO A 229 16.09 8.37 13.99
C PRO A 229 15.40 7.02 13.88
N TYR A 230 15.65 6.30 12.78
CA TYR A 230 15.17 4.94 12.62
C TYR A 230 15.59 4.05 13.81
N GLN A 231 14.62 3.30 14.31
CA GLN A 231 14.80 2.24 15.30
C GLN A 231 13.97 1.03 14.87
N HIS A 232 14.62 -0.13 14.74
CA HIS A 232 14.02 -1.35 14.20
C HIS A 232 12.76 -1.77 14.96
N GLU A 233 12.84 -1.92 16.29
CA GLU A 233 11.70 -2.36 17.11
C GLU A 233 10.56 -1.35 17.13
N SER A 234 10.87 -0.04 17.11
CA SER A 234 9.84 1.00 17.06
C SER A 234 9.09 1.00 15.72
N LEU A 235 9.80 0.81 14.61
CA LEU A 235 9.16 0.67 13.29
C LEU A 235 8.28 -0.57 13.24
N LYS A 236 8.80 -1.71 13.69
CA LYS A 236 8.08 -2.99 13.74
C LYS A 236 6.78 -2.89 14.54
N THR A 237 6.85 -2.31 15.74
CA THR A 237 5.69 -2.10 16.61
C THR A 237 4.65 -1.25 15.92
N LEU A 238 5.06 -0.13 15.33
CA LEU A 238 4.13 0.76 14.65
C LEU A 238 3.46 0.12 13.43
N ILE A 239 4.20 -0.59 12.56
CA ILE A 239 3.59 -1.26 11.41
C ILE A 239 2.52 -2.26 11.90
N TRP A 240 2.77 -2.95 13.01
CA TRP A 240 1.79 -3.85 13.62
C TRP A 240 0.53 -3.13 14.11
N ASP A 241 0.69 -1.99 14.79
CA ASP A 241 -0.43 -1.16 15.23
C ASP A 241 -1.25 -0.63 14.05
N LEU A 242 -0.58 -0.19 12.98
CA LEU A 242 -1.25 0.27 11.76
C LEU A 242 -2.06 -0.87 11.13
N LYS A 243 -1.51 -2.08 11.06
CA LYS A 243 -2.19 -3.27 10.55
C LYS A 243 -3.45 -3.60 11.35
N ASN A 244 -3.39 -3.55 12.68
CA ASN A 244 -4.57 -3.82 13.53
C ASN A 244 -5.71 -2.85 13.21
N GLY A 245 -5.41 -1.55 13.08
CA GLY A 245 -6.41 -0.56 12.70
C GLY A 245 -7.02 -0.80 11.31
N ILE A 246 -6.23 -1.26 10.33
CA ILE A 246 -6.76 -1.63 9.00
C ILE A 246 -7.71 -2.83 9.12
N TYR A 247 -7.35 -3.83 9.92
CA TYR A 247 -8.15 -5.04 10.07
C TYR A 247 -9.48 -4.78 10.77
N ASP A 248 -9.51 -3.90 11.77
CA ASP A 248 -10.74 -3.48 12.43
C ASP A 248 -11.70 -2.81 11.44
N VAL A 249 -11.20 -1.89 10.63
CA VAL A 249 -12.01 -1.20 9.62
C VAL A 249 -12.47 -2.17 8.52
N PHE A 250 -11.58 -3.03 8.03
CA PHE A 250 -11.91 -4.05 7.02
C PHE A 250 -13.08 -4.94 7.50
N ASN A 251 -13.00 -5.47 8.72
CA ASN A 251 -14.04 -6.33 9.28
C ASN A 251 -15.37 -5.60 9.53
N ALA A 252 -15.34 -4.28 9.75
CA ALA A 252 -16.55 -3.47 9.86
C ALA A 252 -17.18 -3.15 8.49
N PHE A 253 -16.38 -3.15 7.43
CA PHE A 253 -16.77 -2.67 6.09
C PHE A 253 -17.15 -3.81 5.15
N VAL A 254 -16.62 -5.00 5.37
CA VAL A 254 -16.92 -6.21 4.62
C VAL A 254 -17.98 -7.03 5.35
N THR A 255 -18.91 -7.61 4.60
CA THR A 255 -19.96 -8.46 5.15
C THR A 255 -19.40 -9.83 5.61
N PRO A 256 -20.02 -10.48 6.61
CA PRO A 256 -19.69 -11.85 6.98
C PRO A 256 -19.77 -12.84 5.80
N GLU A 257 -20.74 -12.65 4.89
CA GLU A 257 -20.96 -13.48 3.72
C GLU A 257 -19.80 -13.40 2.72
N ALA A 258 -19.21 -12.22 2.54
CA ALA A 258 -18.02 -12.08 1.71
C ALA A 258 -16.78 -12.68 2.34
N ILE A 259 -16.62 -12.54 3.66
CA ILE A 259 -15.54 -13.21 4.40
C ILE A 259 -15.64 -14.72 4.19
N GLU A 260 -16.83 -15.30 4.28
CA GLU A 260 -17.04 -16.74 4.05
C GLU A 260 -16.74 -17.15 2.60
N GLU A 261 -17.11 -16.35 1.61
CA GLU A 261 -16.77 -16.63 0.21
C GLU A 261 -15.25 -16.62 -0.05
N TRP A 262 -14.52 -15.76 0.66
CA TRP A 262 -13.08 -15.60 0.46
C TRP A 262 -12.23 -16.59 1.26
N LYS A 263 -12.82 -17.33 2.21
CA LYS A 263 -12.14 -18.43 2.89
C LYS A 263 -11.73 -19.51 1.91
#